data_AF-A0A2T3L6K9-F1
#
_entry.id   AF-A0A2T3L6K9-F1
#
_cell.length_a   1.000
_cell.length_b   1.000
_cell.length_c   1.000
_cell.angle_alpha   90.00
_cell.angle_beta   90.00
_cell.angle_gamma   90.00
#
_symmetry.space_group_name_H-M   'P 1'
#
loop_
_entity.id
_entity.type
_entity.pdbx_description
1 polymer ?
#
loop_
_entity_poly.entity_id
_entity_poly.type
_entity_poly.pdbx_seq_one_letter_code
_entity_poly.pdbx_strand_id
1 'polypeptide(L)' 'MDSDNRTSPKKRKISLAISVIAALFGVQSERNRQQDFSQQSPWPFIIGGIIAIGIFVALLVTITLSVTATH' A
#
# COMPACT_ATOMS: atom_id res chain seq x y z
N MET A 1 -2.48 -43.40 13.43
CA MET A 1 -1.37 -42.83 12.65
C MET A 1 -1.64 -43.09 11.19
N ASP A 2 -1.96 -42.05 10.40
CA ASP A 2 -1.55 -41.94 8.99
C ASP A 2 -1.59 -40.47 8.56
N SER A 3 -0.77 -40.13 7.58
CA SER A 3 -0.27 -38.79 7.30
C SER A 3 -0.78 -38.31 5.93
N ASP A 4 -1.56 -37.23 5.85
CA ASP A 4 -1.96 -36.63 4.57
C ASP A 4 -1.76 -35.10 4.52
N ASN A 5 -0.49 -34.79 4.39
CA ASN A 5 0.07 -33.66 3.66
C ASN A 5 -0.69 -33.36 2.34
N ARG A 6 -1.64 -32.42 2.37
CA ARG A 6 -2.16 -31.72 1.17
C ARG A 6 -1.42 -30.40 0.98
N THR A 7 -0.18 -30.50 0.51
CA THR A 7 0.48 -29.44 -0.24
C THR A 7 -0.42 -28.99 -1.38
N SER A 8 -0.94 -27.76 -1.29
CA SER A 8 -1.49 -27.04 -2.43
C SER A 8 -0.40 -26.10 -2.96
N PRO A 9 0.45 -26.54 -3.91
CA PRO A 9 1.40 -25.66 -4.55
C PRO A 9 0.63 -24.75 -5.50
N LYS A 10 1.17 -23.53 -5.73
CA LYS A 10 0.82 -22.62 -6.85
C LYS A 10 -0.12 -21.44 -6.58
N LYS A 11 -0.06 -20.79 -5.41
CA LYS A 11 -0.43 -19.34 -5.26
C LYS A 11 0.47 -18.51 -4.33
N ARG A 12 1.72 -18.93 -4.09
CA ARG A 12 2.61 -18.27 -3.11
C ARG A 12 3.40 -17.06 -3.67
N LYS A 13 3.74 -17.07 -4.96
CA LYS A 13 4.61 -16.02 -5.55
C LYS A 13 3.86 -14.77 -6.01
N ILE A 14 2.65 -14.95 -6.55
CA ILE A 14 1.83 -13.83 -7.02
C ILE A 14 1.23 -13.05 -5.82
N SER A 15 0.91 -13.74 -4.72
CA SER A 15 0.48 -13.11 -3.46
C SER A 15 1.56 -12.19 -2.86
N LEU A 16 2.83 -12.53 -2.98
CA LEU A 16 3.91 -11.70 -2.44
C LEU A 16 4.11 -10.43 -3.27
N ALA A 17 4.16 -10.54 -4.60
CA ALA A 17 4.29 -9.38 -5.48
C ALA A 17 3.07 -8.45 -5.40
N ILE A 18 1.86 -9.00 -5.36
CA ILE A 18 0.62 -8.23 -5.19
C ILE A 18 0.53 -7.66 -3.77
N SER A 19 1.01 -8.35 -2.73
CA SER A 19 1.11 -7.80 -1.37
C SER A 19 2.15 -6.68 -1.30
N VAL A 20 3.27 -6.82 -2.01
CA VAL A 20 4.28 -5.76 -2.14
C VAL A 20 3.68 -4.55 -2.86
N ILE A 21 2.95 -4.73 -3.96
CA ILE A 21 2.33 -3.61 -4.68
C ILE A 21 1.15 -3.00 -3.91
N ALA A 22 0.29 -3.81 -3.29
CA ALA A 22 -0.79 -3.32 -2.43
C ALA A 22 -0.23 -2.60 -1.19
N ALA A 23 0.89 -3.06 -0.63
CA ALA A 23 1.65 -2.32 0.38
C ALA A 23 2.30 -1.04 -0.18
N LEU A 24 2.68 -1.02 -1.46
CA LEU A 24 3.19 0.18 -2.15
C LEU A 24 2.10 1.22 -2.45
N PHE A 25 0.84 0.81 -2.61
CA PHE A 25 -0.30 1.68 -2.92
C PHE A 25 -1.28 1.87 -1.74
N GLY A 26 -0.94 1.36 -0.54
CA GLY A 26 -1.68 1.65 0.69
C GLY A 26 -2.90 0.77 0.98
N VAL A 27 -3.09 -0.35 0.28
CA VAL A 27 -4.15 -1.33 0.59
C VAL A 27 -3.62 -2.30 1.63
N GLN A 28 -3.60 -1.84 2.88
CA GLN A 28 -3.60 -2.78 4.00
C GLN A 28 -4.89 -3.59 3.97
N SER A 29 -4.72 -4.90 4.14
CA SER A 29 -5.78 -5.88 4.21
C SER A 29 -6.91 -5.45 5.14
N GLU A 30 -8.15 -5.69 4.72
CA GLU A 30 -9.40 -5.58 5.47
C GLU A 30 -9.32 -6.08 6.94
N ARG A 31 -8.37 -6.99 7.23
CA ARG A 31 -8.07 -7.51 8.56
C ARG A 31 -7.52 -6.45 9.53
N ASN A 32 -6.82 -5.41 9.05
CA ASN A 32 -6.42 -4.24 9.86
C ASN A 32 -7.60 -3.27 10.01
N ARG A 33 -8.41 -3.13 8.96
CA ARG A 33 -9.64 -2.32 8.96
C ARG A 33 -10.63 -2.80 10.03
N GLN A 34 -10.81 -4.11 10.19
CA GLN A 34 -11.72 -4.69 11.20
C GLN A 34 -11.22 -4.57 12.65
N GLN A 35 -9.92 -4.40 12.89
CA GLN A 35 -9.38 -4.03 14.20
C GLN A 35 -9.42 -2.51 14.45
N ASP A 36 -9.26 -1.71 13.41
CA ASP A 36 -9.42 -0.25 13.46
C ASP A 36 -10.90 0.17 13.53
N PHE A 37 -11.86 -0.63 13.07
CA PHE A 37 -13.29 -0.34 13.24
C PHE A 37 -13.77 -0.54 14.68
N SER A 38 -12.99 -1.21 15.52
CA SER A 38 -13.15 -1.17 16.97
C SER A 38 -12.56 0.08 17.63
N GLN A 39 -11.80 0.91 16.90
CA GLN A 39 -11.13 2.11 17.41
C GLN A 39 -11.55 3.38 16.62
N GLN A 40 -12.15 4.33 17.33
CA GLN A 40 -13.01 5.40 16.82
C GLN A 40 -12.31 6.57 16.09
N SER A 41 -11.12 6.40 15.48
CA SER A 41 -10.29 7.55 15.07
C SER A 41 -10.09 7.68 13.55
N PRO A 42 -10.62 8.74 12.90
CA PRO A 42 -10.44 9.00 11.45
C PRO A 42 -9.04 9.55 11.09
N TRP A 43 -8.18 9.79 12.09
CA TRP A 43 -6.87 10.40 11.93
C TRP A 43 -5.90 9.66 10.99
N PRO A 44 -5.81 8.30 10.97
CA PRO A 44 -4.89 7.59 10.09
C PRO A 44 -5.16 7.84 8.60
N PHE A 45 -6.42 7.97 8.21
CA PHE A 45 -6.82 8.25 6.82
C PHE A 45 -6.46 9.68 6.40
N ILE A 46 -6.64 10.66 7.30
CA ILE A 46 -6.33 12.06 7.04
C ILE A 46 -4.81 12.23 6.86
N ILE A 47 -4.01 11.61 7.74
CA ILE A 47 -2.56 11.65 7.67
C ILE A 47 -2.07 10.96 6.38
N GLY A 48 -2.64 9.80 6.03
CA GLY A 48 -2.34 9.11 4.77
C GLY A 48 -2.65 9.96 3.54
N GLY A 49 -3.79 10.67 3.54
CA GLY A 49 -4.18 11.58 2.47
C GLY A 49 -3.24 12.79 2.33
N ILE A 50 -2.85 13.42 3.43
CA ILE A 50 -1.91 14.55 3.43
C ILE A 50 -0.55 14.12 2.86
N ILE A 51 -0.05 12.96 3.29
CA ILE A 51 1.23 12.41 2.80
C ILE A 51 1.14 12.14 1.29
N ALA A 52 0.05 11.53 0.82
CA ALA A 52 -0.15 11.25 -0.61
C ALA A 52 -0.20 12.53 -1.47
N ILE A 53 -0.91 13.55 -1.00
CA ILE A 53 -1.00 14.85 -1.68
C ILE A 53 0.37 15.56 -1.68
N GLY A 54 1.10 15.53 -0.56
CA GLY A 54 2.44 16.11 -0.47
C GLY A 54 3.41 15.47 -1.46
N ILE A 55 3.41 14.13 -1.58
CA ILE A 55 4.23 13.41 -2.56
C ILE A 55 3.86 13.82 -3.98
N PHE A 56 2.56 13.93 -4.27
CA PHE A 56 2.09 14.33 -5.59
C PHE A 56 2.54 15.74 -5.98
N VAL A 57 2.40 16.72 -5.07
CA VAL A 57 2.85 18.10 -5.31
C VAL A 57 4.36 18.17 -5.48
N ALA A 58 5.12 17.46 -4.64
CA ALA A 58 6.59 17.42 -4.77
C ALA A 58 7.02 16.87 -6.14
N LEU A 59 6.38 15.80 -6.61
CA LEU A 59 6.63 15.24 -7.94
C LEU A 59 6.40 16.27 -9.05
N LEU A 60 5.28 17.00 -9.00
CA LEU A 60 4.97 18.05 -9.97
C LEU A 60 6.02 19.18 -9.96
N VAL A 61 6.41 19.66 -8.78
CA VAL A 61 7.43 20.69 -8.64
C VAL A 61 8.77 20.22 -9.23
N THR A 62 9.18 18.98 -8.95
CA THR A 62 10.41 18.42 -9.51
C THR A 62 10.36 18.36 -11.03
N ILE A 63 9.23 17.94 -11.61
CA ILE A 63 9.04 17.89 -13.07
C ILE A 63 9.10 19.30 -13.66
N THR A 64 8.37 20.26 -13.07
CA THR A 64 8.36 21.65 -13.52
C THR A 64 9.74 22.28 -13.43
N LEU A 65 10.47 22.08 -12.33
CA LEU A 65 11.83 22.60 -12.19
C LEU A 65 12.79 21.94 -13.18
N SER A 66 12.70 20.63 -13.37
CA SER A 66 13.53 19.91 -14.34
C SER A 66 13.29 20.45 -15.75
N VAL A 67 12.02 20.62 -16.15
CA VAL A 67 11.69 21.13 -17.49
C VAL A 67 12.12 22.58 -17.68
N THR A 68 12.05 23.40 -16.62
CA THR A 68 12.44 24.81 -16.66
C THR A 68 13.96 24.98 -16.66
N ALA A 69 14.70 24.15 -15.93
CA ALA A 69 16.15 24.18 -15.89
C ALA A 69 16.81 23.60 -17.16
N THR A 70 16.05 22.89 -18.01
CA THR A 70 16.53 22.32 -19.28
C THR A 70 16.30 23.28 -20.47
N HIS A 71 15.89 24.52 -20.20
CA HIS A 71 15.79 25.63 -21.14
C HIS A 71 16.59 26.83 -20.63
#